data_AF-V5I773-F1
#
_entry.id   AF-V5I773-F1
#
_cell.length_a   1.000
_cell.length_b   1.000
_cell.length_c   1.000
_cell.angle_alpha   90.00
_cell.angle_beta   90.00
_cell.angle_gamma   90.00
#
_symmetry.space_group_name_H-M   'P 1'
#
loop_
_entity.id
_entity.type
_entity.pdbx_description
1 polymer ?
#
loop_
_entity_poly.entity_id
_entity_poly.type
_entity_poly.pdbx_seq_one_letter_code
_entity_poly.pdbx_strand_id
1 'polypeptide(L)'
;TNYDTAMLQFEQLINNKYFILTFIEILESQKSFNIRNKVNVASLLMVVLMSKMEYATDILKSLLLRLIDKSVNTKHPQLMLRRTESVVEKMLTNWMALCMYHYLKEYAGSSLFLLFKAIKHQIEKGLVDAITHDARYSLSEK
;
A
#
# COMPACT_ATOMS: atom_id res chain seq x y z
N THR A 1 32.41 -2.63 3.80
CA THR A 1 32.41 -2.52 5.27
C THR A 1 31.68 -3.72 5.88
N ASN A 2 31.81 -3.96 7.19
CA ASN A 2 31.06 -5.03 7.86
C ASN A 2 29.54 -4.88 7.69
N TYR A 3 29.04 -3.64 7.59
CA TYR A 3 27.63 -3.37 7.34
C TYR A 3 27.17 -3.84 5.96
N ASP A 4 27.97 -3.64 4.91
CA ASP A 4 27.63 -4.11 3.56
C ASP A 4 27.50 -5.64 3.52
N THR A 5 28.38 -6.34 4.23
CA THR A 5 28.33 -7.80 4.32
C THR A 5 27.09 -8.28 5.08
N ALA A 6 26.74 -7.62 6.19
CA ALA A 6 25.53 -7.93 6.94
C ALA A 6 24.26 -7.64 6.14
N MET A 7 24.23 -6.56 5.35
CA MET A 7 23.08 -6.23 4.50
C MET A 7 22.90 -7.24 3.36
N LEU A 8 23.98 -7.72 2.74
CA LEU A 8 23.91 -8.80 1.75
C LEU A 8 23.35 -10.10 2.35
N GLN A 9 23.81 -10.47 3.56
CA GLN A 9 23.27 -11.62 4.27
C GLN A 9 21.79 -11.43 4.65
N PHE A 10 21.40 -10.22 5.04
CA PHE A 10 20.00 -9.90 5.30
C PHE A 10 19.15 -9.99 4.03
N GLU A 11 19.65 -9.54 2.89
CA GLU A 11 18.96 -9.72 1.61
C GLU A 11 18.75 -11.21 1.29
N GLN A 12 19.74 -12.07 1.58
CA GLN A 12 19.58 -13.53 1.42
C GLN A 12 18.45 -14.08 2.31
N LEU A 13 18.31 -13.59 3.54
CA LEU A 13 17.20 -13.94 4.41
C LEU A 13 15.86 -13.45 3.85
N ILE A 14 15.80 -12.22 3.34
CA ILE A 14 14.63 -11.67 2.67
C ILE A 14 14.24 -12.48 1.42
N ASN A 15 15.20 -13.09 0.72
CA ASN A 15 14.90 -13.99 -0.40
C ASN A 15 14.46 -15.40 0.04
N ASN A 16 14.49 -15.72 1.34
CA ASN A 16 13.98 -16.97 1.87
C ASN A 16 12.49 -16.83 2.23
N LYS A 17 11.64 -17.57 1.51
CA LYS A 17 10.17 -17.53 1.70
C LYS A 17 9.73 -17.79 3.14
N TYR A 18 10.28 -18.80 3.79
CA TYR A 18 9.91 -19.14 5.16
C TYR A 18 10.30 -18.03 6.12
N PHE A 19 11.50 -17.46 5.96
CA PHE A 19 11.94 -16.34 6.77
C PHE A 19 10.99 -15.15 6.67
N ILE A 20 10.67 -14.67 5.45
CA ILE A 20 9.78 -13.51 5.29
C ILE A 20 8.41 -13.75 5.92
N LEU A 21 7.81 -14.92 5.68
CA LEU A 21 6.47 -15.21 6.17
C LEU A 21 6.45 -15.21 7.70
N THR A 22 7.44 -15.86 8.32
CA THR A 22 7.60 -15.88 9.78
C THR A 22 7.96 -14.51 10.34
N PHE A 23 8.82 -13.75 9.65
CA PHE A 23 9.23 -12.41 10.05
C PHE A 23 8.02 -11.46 10.15
N ILE A 24 7.17 -11.43 9.13
CA ILE A 24 5.95 -10.61 9.12
C ILE A 24 4.99 -11.05 10.23
N GLU A 25 4.78 -12.36 10.39
CA GLU A 25 3.89 -12.92 11.41
C GLU A 25 4.36 -12.56 12.83
N ILE A 26 5.66 -12.69 13.11
CA ILE A 26 6.23 -12.32 14.41
C ILE A 26 6.09 -10.82 14.65
N LEU A 27 6.36 -9.97 13.66
CA LEU A 27 6.18 -8.52 13.79
C LEU A 27 4.73 -8.16 14.12
N GLU A 28 3.76 -8.72 13.39
CA GLU A 28 2.35 -8.43 13.61
C GLU A 28 1.79 -8.98 14.93
N SER A 29 2.44 -10.00 15.51
CA SER A 29 2.06 -10.53 16.83
C SER A 29 2.44 -9.60 17.99
N GLN A 30 3.37 -8.65 17.77
CA GLN A 30 3.82 -7.74 18.82
C GLN A 30 2.76 -6.68 19.12
N LYS A 31 2.38 -6.52 20.39
CA LYS A 31 1.41 -5.50 20.82
C LYS A 31 1.86 -4.06 20.52
N SER A 32 3.17 -3.81 20.50
CA SER A 32 3.77 -2.51 20.16
C SER A 32 3.76 -2.21 18.65
N PHE A 33 3.46 -3.19 17.80
CA PHE A 33 3.50 -3.05 16.35
C PHE A 33 2.20 -2.47 15.80
N ASN A 34 2.10 -1.14 15.87
CA ASN A 34 0.93 -0.39 15.43
C ASN A 34 0.77 -0.34 13.89
N ILE A 35 -0.37 0.19 13.43
CA ILE A 35 -0.72 0.28 12.00
C ILE A 35 0.32 1.05 11.18
N ARG A 36 0.92 2.12 11.72
CA ARG A 36 1.96 2.88 11.03
C ARG A 36 3.17 2.00 10.73
N ASN A 37 3.60 1.19 11.71
CA ASN A 37 4.73 0.26 11.53
C ASN A 37 4.41 -0.81 10.48
N LYS A 38 3.19 -1.36 10.49
CA LYS A 38 2.73 -2.33 9.47
C LYS A 38 2.81 -1.74 8.07
N VAL A 39 2.29 -0.52 7.90
CA VAL A 39 2.28 0.18 6.61
C VAL A 39 3.70 0.47 6.12
N ASN A 40 4.59 0.86 7.01
CA ASN A 40 5.99 1.13 6.71
C ASN A 40 6.72 -0.15 6.28
N VAL A 41 6.64 -1.23 7.05
CA VAL A 41 7.29 -2.52 6.72
C VAL A 41 6.77 -3.07 5.40
N ALA A 42 5.45 -3.04 5.16
CA ALA A 42 4.87 -3.45 3.88
C ALA A 42 5.46 -2.66 2.69
N SER A 43 5.65 -1.36 2.85
CA SER A 43 6.17 -0.51 1.77
C SER A 43 7.66 -0.71 1.53
N LEU A 44 8.46 -0.85 2.60
CA LEU A 44 9.88 -1.17 2.50
C LEU A 44 10.09 -2.56 1.86
N LEU A 45 9.33 -3.57 2.29
CA LEU A 45 9.39 -4.90 1.68
C LEU A 45 9.06 -4.85 0.19
N MET A 46 8.00 -4.13 -0.21
CA MET A 46 7.65 -4.01 -1.62
C MET A 46 8.73 -3.29 -2.44
N VAL A 47 9.41 -2.28 -1.89
CA VAL A 47 10.55 -1.63 -2.55
C VAL A 47 11.73 -2.60 -2.71
N VAL A 48 12.07 -3.37 -1.68
CA VAL A 48 13.16 -4.36 -1.76
C VAL A 48 12.84 -5.48 -2.75
N LEU A 49 11.57 -5.90 -2.81
CA LEU A 49 11.14 -7.02 -3.65
C LEU A 49 10.69 -6.61 -5.07
N MET A 50 10.64 -5.32 -5.40
CA MET A 50 10.09 -4.85 -6.69
C MET A 50 10.87 -5.32 -7.92
N SER A 51 12.15 -5.68 -7.76
CA SER A 51 12.97 -6.28 -8.82
C SER A 51 12.68 -7.78 -9.03
N LYS A 52 11.97 -8.41 -8.09
CA LYS A 52 11.62 -9.84 -8.07
C LYS A 52 10.10 -10.00 -7.87
N MET A 53 9.30 -9.38 -8.73
CA MET A 53 7.84 -9.31 -8.60
C MET A 53 7.15 -10.69 -8.58
N GLU A 54 7.71 -11.71 -9.23
CA GLU A 54 7.20 -13.08 -9.15
C GLU A 54 7.27 -13.62 -7.71
N TYR A 55 8.42 -13.47 -7.07
CA TYR A 55 8.62 -13.82 -5.66
C TYR A 55 7.74 -12.96 -4.73
N ALA A 56 7.69 -11.64 -4.96
CA ALA A 56 6.83 -10.75 -4.19
C ALA A 56 5.35 -11.17 -4.25
N THR A 57 4.89 -11.61 -5.43
CA THR A 57 3.51 -12.09 -5.64
C THR A 57 3.26 -13.42 -4.95
N ASP A 58 4.24 -14.32 -4.92
CA ASP A 58 4.13 -15.59 -4.19
C ASP A 58 4.06 -15.38 -2.66
N ILE A 59 4.87 -14.47 -2.11
CA ILE A 59 4.75 -14.02 -0.72
C ILE A 59 3.37 -13.42 -0.44
N LEU A 60 2.93 -12.49 -1.30
CA LEU A 60 1.64 -11.84 -1.17
C LEU A 60 0.48 -12.84 -1.18
N LYS A 61 0.47 -13.80 -2.10
CA LYS A 61 -0.52 -14.88 -2.16
C LYS A 61 -0.52 -15.72 -0.88
N SER A 62 0.66 -16.10 -0.40
CA SER A 62 0.79 -16.92 0.82
C SER A 62 0.24 -16.20 2.05
N LEU A 63 0.52 -14.90 2.18
CA LEU A 63 -0.01 -14.08 3.26
C LEU A 63 -1.52 -13.82 3.13
N LEU A 64 -2.03 -13.63 1.91
CA LEU A 64 -3.45 -13.44 1.65
C LEU A 64 -4.24 -14.70 1.99
N LEU A 65 -3.73 -15.89 1.68
CA LEU A 65 -4.35 -17.16 2.08
C LEU A 65 -4.47 -17.25 3.61
N ARG A 66 -3.40 -16.92 4.35
CA ARG A 66 -3.45 -16.87 5.81
C ARG A 66 -4.46 -15.85 6.33
N LEU A 67 -4.59 -14.70 5.66
CA LEU A 67 -5.61 -13.71 6.01
C LEU A 67 -7.02 -14.25 5.76
N ILE A 68 -7.26 -14.94 4.64
CA ILE A 68 -8.54 -15.58 4.33
C ILE A 68 -8.89 -16.59 5.44
N ASP A 69 -7.97 -17.49 5.78
CA ASP A 69 -8.18 -18.49 6.82
C ASP A 69 -8.55 -17.84 8.15
N LYS A 70 -7.89 -16.75 8.52
CA LYS A 70 -8.23 -15.97 9.72
C LYS A 70 -9.60 -15.31 9.61
N SER A 71 -9.91 -14.71 8.47
CA SER A 71 -11.14 -13.94 8.24
C SER A 71 -12.40 -14.81 8.18
N VAL A 72 -12.32 -16.01 7.59
CA VAL A 72 -13.44 -16.97 7.54
C VAL A 72 -13.88 -17.40 8.94
N ASN A 73 -12.95 -17.45 9.89
CA ASN A 73 -13.22 -17.77 11.29
C ASN A 73 -13.80 -16.60 12.11
N THR A 74 -13.99 -15.42 11.51
CA THR A 74 -14.57 -14.26 12.20
C THR A 74 -16.09 -14.19 12.05
N LYS A 75 -16.75 -13.38 12.89
CA LYS A 75 -18.20 -13.13 12.81
C LYS A 75 -18.63 -12.47 11.49
N HIS A 76 -17.73 -11.79 10.79
CA HIS A 76 -18.04 -11.02 9.58
C HIS A 76 -16.96 -11.17 8.49
N PRO A 77 -16.87 -12.34 7.83
CA PRO A 77 -15.86 -12.60 6.78
C PRO A 77 -15.90 -11.60 5.61
N GLN A 78 -17.08 -11.05 5.30
CA GLN A 78 -17.29 -10.04 4.25
C GLN A 78 -16.56 -8.71 4.50
N LEU A 79 -16.05 -8.49 5.71
CA LEU A 79 -15.26 -7.30 6.05
C LEU A 79 -13.77 -7.46 5.72
N MET A 80 -13.33 -8.62 5.25
CA MET A 80 -11.96 -8.85 4.78
C MET A 80 -11.59 -7.81 3.71
N LEU A 81 -10.39 -7.25 3.78
CA LEU A 81 -9.87 -6.21 2.87
C LEU A 81 -10.65 -4.88 2.87
N ARG A 82 -11.62 -4.67 3.77
CA ARG A 82 -12.36 -3.40 3.87
C ARG A 82 -11.48 -2.24 4.36
N ARG A 83 -10.47 -2.54 5.17
CA ARG A 83 -9.52 -1.57 5.74
C ARG A 83 -8.12 -2.09 5.59
N THR A 84 -7.13 -1.21 5.68
CA THR A 84 -5.72 -1.60 5.65
C THR A 84 -5.20 -1.73 7.09
N GLU A 85 -5.38 -2.89 7.71
CA GLU A 85 -5.04 -3.13 9.11
C GLU A 85 -3.89 -4.14 9.31
N SER A 86 -3.47 -4.78 8.22
CA SER A 86 -2.37 -5.74 8.18
C SER A 86 -1.25 -5.36 7.19
N VAL A 87 -0.07 -5.95 7.39
CA VAL A 87 1.06 -5.83 6.45
C VAL A 87 0.65 -6.30 5.05
N VAL A 88 -0.04 -7.43 4.95
CA VAL A 88 -0.45 -8.01 3.66
C VAL A 88 -1.43 -7.12 2.89
N GLU A 89 -2.38 -6.47 3.56
CA GLU A 89 -3.32 -5.54 2.90
C GLU A 89 -2.59 -4.32 2.33
N LYS A 90 -1.59 -3.81 3.05
CA LYS A 90 -0.77 -2.72 2.52
C LYS A 90 0.13 -3.19 1.38
N MET A 91 0.71 -4.39 1.48
CA MET A 91 1.47 -4.99 0.37
C MET A 91 0.61 -5.16 -0.88
N LEU A 92 -0.64 -5.60 -0.75
CA LEU A 92 -1.59 -5.71 -1.86
C LEU A 92 -1.83 -4.36 -2.53
N THR A 93 -2.04 -3.30 -1.74
CA THR A 93 -2.23 -1.94 -2.27
C THR A 93 -1.00 -1.46 -3.04
N ASN A 94 0.20 -1.72 -2.50
CA ASN A 94 1.46 -1.36 -3.14
C ASN A 94 1.72 -2.18 -4.41
N TRP A 95 1.41 -3.48 -4.39
CA TRP A 95 1.47 -4.36 -5.57
C TRP A 95 0.55 -3.86 -6.68
N MET A 96 -0.70 -3.49 -6.35
CA MET A 96 -1.63 -2.88 -7.31
C MET A 96 -1.07 -1.58 -7.87
N ALA A 97 -0.48 -0.71 -7.04
CA ALA A 97 0.11 0.54 -7.51
C ALA A 97 1.24 0.30 -8.52
N LEU A 98 2.10 -0.69 -8.27
CA LEU A 98 3.18 -1.07 -9.20
C LEU A 98 2.62 -1.62 -10.52
N CYS A 99 1.69 -2.58 -10.45
CA CYS A 99 1.10 -3.19 -11.64
C CYS A 99 0.28 -2.21 -12.48
N MET A 100 -0.40 -1.25 -11.84
CA MET A 100 -1.25 -0.27 -12.50
C MET A 100 -0.49 0.96 -13.03
N TYR A 101 0.82 1.08 -12.77
CA TYR A 101 1.60 2.25 -13.20
C TYR A 101 1.53 2.48 -14.72
N HIS A 102 1.73 1.42 -15.52
CA HIS A 102 1.66 1.52 -16.98
C HIS A 102 0.27 1.91 -17.46
N TYR A 103 -0.77 1.27 -16.91
CA TYR A 103 -2.15 1.61 -17.22
C TYR A 103 -2.47 3.08 -16.91
N LEU A 104 -2.02 3.57 -15.76
CA LEU A 104 -2.16 4.97 -15.38
C LEU A 104 -1.40 5.89 -16.35
N LYS A 105 -0.15 5.56 -16.68
CA LYS A 105 0.69 6.39 -17.55
C LYS A 105 0.13 6.48 -18.98
N GLU A 106 -0.38 5.38 -19.52
CA GLU A 106 -0.69 5.24 -20.94
C GLU A 106 -2.18 5.49 -21.24
N TYR A 107 -3.09 5.19 -20.31
CA TYR A 107 -4.53 5.20 -20.58
C TYR A 107 -5.32 6.12 -19.63
N ALA A 108 -5.22 5.90 -18.32
CA ALA A 108 -6.10 6.59 -17.37
C ALA A 108 -5.62 8.00 -16.97
N GLY A 109 -4.31 8.26 -17.06
CA GLY A 109 -3.67 9.45 -16.52
C GLY A 109 -4.09 10.75 -17.21
N SER A 110 -4.30 10.72 -18.53
CA SER A 110 -4.75 11.90 -19.28
C SER A 110 -6.15 12.36 -18.85
N SER A 111 -7.09 11.42 -18.73
CA SER A 111 -8.45 11.70 -18.27
C SER A 111 -8.50 12.17 -16.82
N LEU A 112 -7.74 11.54 -15.93
CA LEU A 112 -7.64 11.96 -14.53
C LEU A 112 -7.03 13.36 -14.39
N PHE A 113 -5.97 13.65 -15.17
CA PHE A 113 -5.35 14.97 -15.18
C PHE A 113 -6.28 16.05 -15.74
N LEU A 114 -7.04 15.73 -16.80
CA LEU A 114 -8.02 16.64 -17.36
C LEU A 114 -9.13 16.96 -16.36
N LEU A 115 -9.64 15.96 -15.65
CA LEU A 115 -10.63 16.14 -14.59
C LEU A 115 -10.08 17.04 -13.47
N PHE A 116 -8.86 16.77 -13.00
CA PHE A 116 -8.18 17.63 -12.02
C PHE A 116 -8.07 19.07 -12.51
N LYS A 117 -7.64 19.28 -13.76
CA LYS A 117 -7.54 20.61 -14.37
C LYS A 117 -8.90 21.30 -14.50
N ALA A 118 -9.96 20.58 -14.86
CA ALA A 118 -11.30 21.12 -14.97
C ALA A 118 -11.85 21.58 -13.61
N ILE A 119 -11.67 20.76 -12.57
CA ILE A 119 -12.06 21.11 -11.19
C ILE A 119 -11.27 22.32 -10.72
N LYS A 120 -9.93 22.31 -10.88
CA LYS A 120 -9.06 23.42 -10.51
C LYS A 120 -9.47 24.72 -11.21
N HIS A 121 -9.65 24.67 -12.53
CA HIS A 121 -10.09 25.82 -13.32
C HIS A 121 -11.45 26.36 -12.86
N GLN A 122 -12.38 25.48 -12.49
CA GLN A 122 -13.70 25.90 -12.01
C GLN A 122 -13.62 26.57 -10.63
N ILE A 123 -12.78 26.08 -9.73
CA ILE A 123 -12.53 26.70 -8.42
C ILE A 123 -11.89 28.09 -8.61
N GLU A 124 -10.85 28.19 -9.43
CA GLU A 124 -10.07 29.42 -9.65
C GLU A 124 -10.85 30.53 -10.38
N LYS A 125 -12.01 30.24 -10.96
CA LYS A 125 -12.94 31.26 -11.47
C LYS A 125 -13.65 32.05 -10.37
N GLY A 126 -13.69 31.51 -9.16
CA GLY A 126 -14.39 32.10 -8.02
C GLY A 126 -13.43 32.71 -7.01
N LEU A 127 -13.98 33.40 -6.02
CA LEU A 127 -13.23 33.77 -4.83
C LEU A 127 -12.91 32.51 -4.03
N VAL A 128 -11.68 32.43 -3.55
CA VAL A 128 -11.20 31.38 -2.64
C VAL A 128 -10.63 32.07 -1.41
N ASP A 129 -11.12 31.71 -0.24
CA ASP A 129 -10.61 32.23 1.02
C ASP A 129 -9.21 31.65 1.30
N ALA A 130 -8.24 32.50 1.61
CA ALA A 130 -6.86 32.06 1.82
C ALA A 130 -6.61 31.40 3.19
N ILE A 131 -7.51 31.60 4.16
CA ILE A 131 -7.42 31.10 5.53
C ILE A 131 -8.27 29.84 5.71
N THR A 132 -9.53 29.86 5.27
CA THR A 132 -10.46 28.73 5.40
C THR A 132 -10.36 27.76 4.23
N HIS A 133 -9.89 28.23 3.07
CA HIS A 133 -9.88 27.49 1.80
C HIS A 133 -11.27 27.25 1.19
N ASP A 134 -12.28 27.99 1.65
CA ASP A 134 -13.62 27.94 1.07
C ASP A 134 -13.63 28.59 -0.30
N ALA A 135 -14.22 27.90 -1.27
CA ALA A 135 -14.33 28.38 -2.64
C ALA A 135 -15.78 28.66 -3.00
N ARG A 136 -16.03 29.78 -3.68
CA ARG A 136 -17.36 30.10 -4.25
C ARG A 136 -17.89 28.97 -5.15
N TYR A 137 -16.99 28.31 -5.87
CA TYR A 137 -17.30 27.16 -6.71
C TYR A 137 -16.64 25.91 -6.14
N SER A 138 -17.30 25.27 -5.15
CA SER A 138 -16.86 24.03 -4.53
C SER A 138 -17.81 22.88 -4.89
N LEU A 139 -17.26 21.67 -5.03
CA LEU A 139 -18.05 20.43 -5.06
C LEU A 139 -18.33 19.91 -3.64
N SER A 140 -17.63 20.44 -2.63
CA SER A 140 -17.92 20.17 -1.23
C SER A 140 -18.98 21.15 -0.75
N GLU A 141 -19.98 20.64 -0.05
CA GLU A 141 -20.99 21.47 0.64
C GLU A 141 -20.43 22.13 1.92
N LYS A 142 -19.25 21.70 2.35
CA LYS A 142 -18.55 22.23 3.52
C LYS A 142 -17.60 23.35 3.13
#